data_AF-F0GKH1-F1
#
_entry.id   AF-F0GKH1-F1
#
_cell.length_a   1.000
_cell.length_b   1.000
_cell.length_c   1.000
_cell.angle_alpha   90.00
_cell.angle_beta   90.00
_cell.angle_gamma   90.00
#
_symmetry.space_group_name_H-M   'P 1'
#
loop_
_entity.id
_entity.type
_entity.pdbx_description
1 polymer ?
#
loop_
_entity_poly.entity_id
_entity_poly.type
_entity_poly.pdbx_seq_one_letter_code
_entity_poly.pdbx_strand_id
1 'polypeptide(L)'
;MKKLVNRPSDVVREMLEGIARQSPHVAILGDAHVLVRRTLPEPSQRPVAVLSGGGSGHEPAHGGYVGDGMLSAAVCGEVFTSPSTDAVLAAIRATAGPNGALLVVKNYTGDRLNFGLAAELARAEGIPVETVVVADDVSLRGRVDRARRRGIAGTVLIHKLAGAAAARGLSLARVAAIARDAAADLGTMGVALDGCTLPGADRSGFSLADHEIELGLGIHGEKGVERRA
;
A
#
# COMPACT_ATOMS: atom_id res chain seq x y z
N MET A 1 8.75 -14.55 24.12
CA MET A 1 8.44 -13.91 22.82
C MET A 1 6.95 -14.05 22.56
N LYS A 2 6.20 -12.96 22.39
CA LYS A 2 4.74 -12.99 22.16
C LYS A 2 4.42 -12.76 20.66
N LYS A 3 4.87 -13.66 19.78
CA LYS A 3 4.62 -13.60 18.32
C LYS A 3 4.23 -15.00 17.83
N LEU A 4 3.18 -15.07 17.03
CA LEU A 4 2.74 -16.30 16.37
C LEU A 4 3.32 -16.34 14.96
N VAL A 5 4.58 -16.77 14.86
CA VAL A 5 5.32 -16.88 13.60
C VAL A 5 6.13 -18.18 13.61
N ASN A 6 6.32 -18.79 12.44
CA ASN A 6 7.28 -19.89 12.27
C ASN A 6 8.69 -19.31 12.18
N ARG A 7 9.23 -19.20 10.96
CA ARG A 7 10.51 -18.54 10.70
C ARG A 7 10.27 -17.06 10.38
N PRO A 8 11.03 -16.12 10.99
CA PRO A 8 10.86 -14.69 10.70
C PRO A 8 10.97 -14.33 9.20
N SER A 9 11.81 -15.03 8.44
CA SER A 9 11.97 -14.84 6.99
C SER A 9 10.78 -15.30 6.16
N ASP A 10 9.92 -16.15 6.71
CA ASP A 10 8.77 -16.73 6.00
C ASP A 10 7.46 -16.01 6.32
N VAL A 11 7.49 -15.02 7.23
CA VAL A 11 6.29 -14.39 7.79
C VAL A 11 5.36 -13.79 6.73
N VAL A 12 5.92 -13.08 5.74
CA VAL A 12 5.12 -12.46 4.68
C VAL A 12 4.52 -13.53 3.79
N ARG A 13 5.33 -14.49 3.34
CA ARG A 13 4.88 -15.60 2.50
C ARG A 13 3.75 -16.39 3.14
N GLU A 14 3.95 -16.86 4.38
CA GLU A 14 2.95 -17.66 5.11
C GLU A 14 1.66 -16.88 5.37
N MET A 15 1.77 -15.58 5.66
CA MET A 15 0.62 -14.68 5.81
C MET A 15 -0.17 -14.55 4.51
N LEU A 16 0.49 -14.31 3.37
CA LEU A 16 -0.17 -14.20 2.06
C LEU A 16 -0.81 -15.53 1.64
N GLU A 17 -0.15 -16.66 1.90
CA GLU A 17 -0.73 -18.00 1.71
C GLU A 17 -2.00 -18.17 2.56
N GLY A 18 -1.99 -17.71 3.80
CA GLY A 18 -3.17 -17.70 4.67
C GLY A 18 -4.32 -16.87 4.10
N ILE A 19 -4.05 -15.64 3.67
CA ILE A 19 -5.05 -14.76 3.04
C ILE A 19 -5.65 -15.42 1.79
N ALA A 20 -4.82 -15.96 0.90
CA ALA A 20 -5.25 -16.60 -0.34
C ALA A 20 -6.05 -17.89 -0.10
N ARG A 21 -5.78 -18.63 0.99
CA ARG A 21 -6.58 -19.80 1.39
C ARG A 21 -7.94 -19.42 1.96
N GLN A 22 -8.03 -18.29 2.68
CA GLN A 22 -9.28 -17.83 3.28
C GLN A 22 -10.17 -17.06 2.30
N SER A 23 -9.58 -16.40 1.30
CA SER A 23 -10.27 -15.49 0.38
C SER A 23 -10.34 -16.08 -1.04
N PRO A 24 -11.43 -16.77 -1.42
CA PRO A 24 -11.50 -17.48 -2.71
C PRO A 24 -11.38 -16.55 -3.94
N HIS A 25 -11.70 -15.27 -3.78
CA HIS A 25 -11.58 -14.24 -4.82
C HIS A 25 -10.14 -13.72 -5.02
N VAL A 26 -9.19 -14.14 -4.19
CA VAL A 26 -7.78 -13.73 -4.22
C VAL A 26 -6.90 -14.92 -4.62
N ALA A 27 -5.80 -14.63 -5.32
CA ALA A 27 -4.73 -15.58 -5.62
C ALA A 27 -3.37 -14.91 -5.43
N ILE A 28 -2.33 -15.71 -5.21
CA ILE A 28 -0.94 -15.27 -5.24
C ILE A 28 -0.45 -15.33 -6.69
N LEU A 29 0.24 -14.28 -7.15
CA LEU A 29 0.80 -14.21 -8.50
C LEU A 29 2.16 -14.92 -8.55
N GLY A 30 2.17 -16.17 -9.02
CA GLY A 30 3.39 -16.97 -9.12
C GLY A 30 4.07 -17.14 -7.74
N ASP A 31 5.38 -16.97 -7.71
CA ASP A 31 6.17 -16.99 -6.46
C ASP A 31 6.39 -15.58 -5.86
N ALA A 32 5.75 -14.55 -6.43
CA ALA A 32 5.89 -13.19 -5.95
C ALA A 32 4.98 -12.92 -4.73
N HIS A 33 5.40 -12.02 -3.84
CA HIS A 33 4.57 -11.49 -2.75
C HIS A 33 3.51 -10.51 -3.27
N VAL A 34 2.66 -10.99 -4.18
CA VAL A 34 1.63 -10.18 -4.86
C VAL A 34 0.31 -10.92 -4.80
N LEU A 35 -0.69 -10.27 -4.20
CA LEU A 35 -2.07 -10.74 -4.22
C LEU A 35 -2.83 -10.09 -5.35
N VAL A 36 -3.48 -10.90 -6.17
CA VAL A 36 -4.31 -10.48 -7.31
C VAL A 36 -5.72 -11.02 -7.16
N ARG A 37 -6.68 -10.36 -7.80
CA ARG A 37 -8.01 -10.95 -8.00
C ARG A 37 -7.90 -12.20 -8.88
N ARG A 38 -8.60 -13.27 -8.51
CA ARG A 38 -8.61 -14.55 -9.25
C ARG A 38 -9.40 -14.48 -10.56
N THR A 39 -10.50 -13.74 -10.58
CA THR A 39 -11.44 -13.65 -11.71
C THR A 39 -11.30 -12.30 -12.42
N LEU A 40 -10.17 -12.11 -13.11
CA LEU A 40 -9.98 -10.96 -13.99
C LEU A 40 -10.61 -11.26 -15.35
N PRO A 41 -11.40 -10.33 -15.93
CA PRO A 41 -11.85 -10.43 -17.31
C PRO A 41 -10.69 -10.55 -18.30
N GLU A 42 -11.00 -10.89 -19.55
CA GLU A 42 -10.04 -10.77 -20.65
C GLU A 42 -9.47 -9.34 -20.71
N PRO A 43 -8.18 -9.14 -21.04
CA PRO A 43 -7.54 -7.83 -21.00
C PRO A 43 -8.35 -6.71 -21.66
N SER A 44 -8.99 -6.98 -22.80
CA SER A 44 -9.83 -6.01 -23.54
C SER A 44 -11.07 -5.53 -22.79
N GLN A 45 -11.54 -6.28 -21.79
CA GLN A 45 -12.74 -6.00 -21.00
C GLN A 45 -12.42 -5.48 -19.59
N ARG A 46 -11.14 -5.43 -19.22
CA ARG A 46 -10.73 -4.99 -17.88
C ARG A 46 -10.99 -3.49 -17.72
N PRO A 47 -11.64 -3.04 -16.62
CA PRO A 47 -11.63 -1.63 -16.27
C PRO A 47 -10.20 -1.20 -15.89
N VAL A 48 -10.03 0.07 -15.53
CA VAL A 48 -8.77 0.57 -14.95
C VAL A 48 -8.36 -0.33 -13.78
N ALA A 49 -7.16 -0.90 -13.82
CA ALA A 49 -6.64 -1.67 -12.70
C ALA A 49 -6.19 -0.71 -11.59
N VAL A 50 -6.66 -0.90 -10.35
CA VAL A 50 -6.20 -0.10 -9.21
C VAL A 50 -5.24 -0.94 -8.39
N LEU A 51 -3.98 -0.54 -8.32
CA LEU A 51 -2.94 -1.27 -7.59
C LEU A 51 -2.40 -0.41 -6.44
N SER A 52 -2.02 -1.08 -5.36
CA SER A 52 -1.27 -0.47 -4.27
C SER A 52 -0.28 -1.47 -3.68
N GLY A 53 0.44 -1.07 -2.65
CA GLY A 53 1.43 -1.91 -2.01
C GLY A 53 2.33 -1.14 -1.06
N GLY A 54 3.44 -1.78 -0.73
CA GLY A 54 4.45 -1.30 0.22
C GLY A 54 4.92 -2.44 1.12
N GLY A 55 5.71 -2.11 2.14
CA GLY A 55 6.13 -3.10 3.12
C GLY A 55 4.96 -3.74 3.87
N SER A 56 5.12 -5.02 4.21
CA SER A 56 4.17 -5.77 5.05
C SER A 56 4.24 -5.31 6.51
N GLY A 57 3.32 -5.77 7.36
CA GLY A 57 3.20 -5.37 8.76
C GLY A 57 2.13 -4.29 9.01
N HIS A 58 1.31 -4.00 8.00
CA HIS A 58 0.20 -3.04 8.07
C HIS A 58 -1.15 -3.71 7.81
N GLU A 59 -1.23 -5.03 7.94
CA GLU A 59 -2.42 -5.81 7.60
C GLU A 59 -3.65 -5.27 8.35
N PRO A 60 -4.81 -5.11 7.68
CA PRO A 60 -5.15 -5.65 6.35
C PRO A 60 -4.59 -4.87 5.15
N ALA A 61 -3.87 -3.75 5.36
CA ALA A 61 -3.25 -3.02 4.27
C ALA A 61 -2.05 -3.81 3.69
N HIS A 62 -1.99 -4.10 2.39
CA HIS A 62 -3.01 -3.86 1.36
C HIS A 62 -3.72 -5.14 0.88
N GLY A 63 -3.21 -6.31 1.27
CA GLY A 63 -3.73 -7.60 0.81
C GLY A 63 -5.22 -7.83 1.11
N GLY A 64 -5.71 -7.34 2.24
CA GLY A 64 -7.13 -7.43 2.61
C GLY A 64 -8.06 -6.49 1.84
N TYR A 65 -7.51 -5.62 0.97
CA TYR A 65 -8.28 -4.69 0.13
C TYR A 65 -8.32 -5.09 -1.34
N VAL A 66 -7.82 -6.29 -1.68
CA VAL A 66 -7.92 -6.86 -3.04
C VAL A 66 -9.32 -7.42 -3.25
N GLY A 67 -10.09 -6.83 -4.17
CA GLY A 67 -11.48 -7.21 -4.39
C GLY A 67 -12.26 -6.25 -5.29
N ASP A 68 -13.51 -6.61 -5.59
CA ASP A 68 -14.40 -5.79 -6.41
C ASP A 68 -14.65 -4.40 -5.78
N GLY A 69 -14.48 -3.35 -6.59
CA GLY A 69 -14.68 -1.97 -6.15
C GLY A 69 -13.60 -1.41 -5.21
N MET A 70 -12.46 -2.11 -5.07
CA MET A 70 -11.24 -1.68 -4.37
C MET A 70 -9.99 -1.97 -5.23
N LEU A 71 -9.02 -2.76 -4.74
CA LEU A 71 -7.76 -3.03 -5.44
C LEU A 71 -7.89 -4.25 -6.38
N SER A 72 -7.30 -4.13 -7.57
CA SER A 72 -7.05 -5.25 -8.48
C SER A 72 -5.89 -6.12 -8.02
N ALA A 73 -4.86 -5.50 -7.42
CA ALA A 73 -3.73 -6.18 -6.81
C ALA A 73 -3.12 -5.38 -5.65
N ALA A 74 -2.49 -6.11 -4.74
CA ALA A 74 -1.64 -5.58 -3.68
C ALA A 74 -0.24 -6.19 -3.79
N VAL A 75 0.78 -5.33 -3.87
CA VAL A 75 2.19 -5.72 -3.96
C VAL A 75 2.82 -5.58 -2.57
N CYS A 76 3.11 -6.71 -1.94
CA CYS A 76 3.59 -6.76 -0.55
C CYS A 76 5.10 -6.96 -0.54
N GLY A 77 5.84 -6.02 0.04
CA GLY A 77 7.26 -6.20 0.30
C GLY A 77 7.52 -6.95 1.61
N GLU A 78 8.78 -7.09 1.99
CA GLU A 78 9.14 -7.54 3.34
C GLU A 78 8.58 -6.59 4.41
N VAL A 79 8.62 -7.01 5.68
CA VAL A 79 8.12 -6.19 6.79
C VAL A 79 8.78 -4.82 6.78
N PHE A 80 7.95 -3.77 6.65
CA PHE A 80 8.35 -2.36 6.55
C PHE A 80 9.30 -1.99 5.41
N THR A 81 9.44 -2.85 4.40
CA THR A 81 10.31 -2.61 3.24
C THR A 81 9.50 -2.58 1.95
N SER A 82 9.66 -1.54 1.13
CA SER A 82 8.97 -1.43 -0.17
C SER A 82 9.19 -2.71 -1.00
N PRO A 83 8.17 -3.20 -1.75
CA PRO A 83 8.37 -4.25 -2.72
C PRO A 83 9.31 -3.80 -3.83
N SER A 84 9.88 -4.76 -4.55
CA SER A 84 10.75 -4.49 -5.71
C SER A 84 9.95 -3.94 -6.89
N THR A 85 10.65 -3.18 -7.75
CA THR A 85 10.12 -2.71 -9.03
C THR A 85 9.54 -3.85 -9.87
N ASP A 86 10.24 -5.00 -9.93
CA ASP A 86 9.82 -6.16 -10.73
C ASP A 86 8.49 -6.74 -10.24
N ALA A 87 8.27 -6.80 -8.92
CA ALA A 87 7.01 -7.26 -8.35
C ALA A 87 5.86 -6.30 -8.70
N VAL A 88 6.10 -4.98 -8.66
CA VAL A 88 5.10 -3.98 -9.07
C VAL A 88 4.80 -4.11 -10.56
N LEU A 89 5.82 -4.22 -11.40
CA LEU A 89 5.66 -4.39 -12.84
C LEU A 89 4.91 -5.69 -13.20
N ALA A 90 5.22 -6.80 -12.52
CA ALA A 90 4.51 -8.07 -12.68
C ALA A 90 3.02 -7.92 -12.32
N ALA A 91 2.70 -7.20 -11.25
CA ALA A 91 1.31 -6.93 -10.87
C ALA A 91 0.58 -6.07 -11.92
N ILE A 92 1.24 -5.04 -12.47
CA ILE A 92 0.68 -4.21 -13.55
C ILE A 92 0.38 -5.09 -14.77
N ARG A 93 1.34 -5.89 -15.24
CA ARG A 93 1.17 -6.80 -16.39
C ARG A 93 0.05 -7.81 -16.16
N ALA A 94 -0.06 -8.36 -14.94
CA ALA A 94 -1.07 -9.35 -14.62
C ALA A 94 -2.49 -8.76 -14.61
N THR A 95 -2.65 -7.51 -14.19
CA THR A 95 -3.97 -6.93 -13.88
C THR A 95 -4.47 -5.87 -14.86
N ALA A 96 -3.58 -5.17 -15.55
CA ALA A 96 -3.98 -4.11 -16.48
C ALA A 96 -4.52 -4.69 -17.80
N GLY A 97 -5.25 -3.84 -18.51
CA GLY A 97 -5.65 -4.01 -19.91
C GLY A 97 -5.46 -2.70 -20.67
N PRO A 98 -6.09 -2.51 -21.84
CA PRO A 98 -5.99 -1.25 -22.61
C PRO A 98 -6.46 -0.01 -21.84
N ASN A 99 -7.35 -0.18 -20.85
CA ASN A 99 -7.80 0.90 -19.97
C ASN A 99 -6.76 1.34 -18.92
N GLY A 100 -5.62 0.64 -18.84
CA GLY A 100 -4.47 1.02 -18.03
C GLY A 100 -4.57 0.69 -16.55
N ALA A 101 -3.66 1.27 -15.77
CA ALA A 101 -3.52 1.06 -14.33
C ALA A 101 -3.31 2.38 -13.55
N LEU A 102 -3.93 2.48 -12.38
CA LEU A 102 -3.66 3.51 -11.39
C LEU A 102 -2.85 2.90 -10.24
N LEU A 103 -1.67 3.44 -9.97
CA LEU A 103 -0.87 3.12 -8.80
C LEU A 103 -1.20 4.10 -7.66
N VAL A 104 -1.76 3.60 -6.55
CA VAL A 104 -1.95 4.37 -5.31
C VAL A 104 -0.78 4.09 -4.39
N VAL A 105 0.09 5.08 -4.19
CA VAL A 105 1.40 4.92 -3.54
C VAL A 105 1.44 5.72 -2.25
N LYS A 106 1.75 5.08 -1.11
CA LYS A 106 1.99 5.78 0.16
C LYS A 106 3.27 6.62 0.03
N ASN A 107 3.31 7.83 0.57
CA ASN A 107 4.46 8.74 0.39
C ASN A 107 5.67 8.35 1.26
N TYR A 108 6.33 7.25 0.87
CA TYR A 108 7.61 6.78 1.37
C TYR A 108 8.61 6.72 0.22
N THR A 109 9.89 6.99 0.49
CA THR A 109 10.92 7.07 -0.56
C THR A 109 11.04 5.77 -1.35
N GLY A 110 11.13 4.63 -0.66
CA GLY A 110 11.23 3.31 -1.31
C GLY A 110 10.02 3.02 -2.21
N ASP A 111 8.82 3.22 -1.66
CA ASP A 111 7.57 3.02 -2.40
C ASP A 111 7.51 3.91 -3.65
N ARG A 112 7.87 5.20 -3.53
CA ARG A 112 7.87 6.13 -4.67
C ARG A 112 8.85 5.77 -5.76
N LEU A 113 10.07 5.35 -5.40
CA LEU A 113 11.09 4.98 -6.37
C LEU A 113 10.72 3.68 -7.10
N ASN A 114 10.32 2.64 -6.35
CA ASN A 114 10.04 1.33 -6.94
C ASN A 114 8.75 1.35 -7.77
N PHE A 115 7.66 1.96 -7.28
CA PHE A 115 6.43 2.10 -8.05
C PHE A 115 6.58 3.08 -9.21
N GLY A 116 7.35 4.15 -9.04
CA GLY A 116 7.64 5.11 -10.09
C GLY A 116 8.38 4.45 -11.26
N LEU A 117 9.45 3.70 -10.98
CA LEU A 117 10.19 2.98 -12.01
C LEU A 117 9.32 1.92 -12.69
N ALA A 118 8.50 1.18 -11.94
CA ALA A 118 7.58 0.20 -12.52
C ALA A 118 6.54 0.85 -13.45
N ALA A 119 6.05 2.05 -13.11
CA ALA A 119 5.15 2.81 -13.97
C ALA A 119 5.83 3.22 -15.29
N GLU A 120 7.08 3.70 -15.25
CA GLU A 120 7.82 4.05 -16.47
C GLU A 120 8.07 2.83 -17.36
N LEU A 121 8.46 1.69 -16.77
CA LEU A 121 8.65 0.44 -17.52
C LEU A 121 7.35 -0.04 -18.17
N ALA A 122 6.24 -0.03 -17.43
CA ALA A 122 4.93 -0.41 -17.96
C ALA A 122 4.47 0.51 -19.11
N ARG A 123 4.72 1.83 -19.01
CA ARG A 123 4.43 2.78 -20.10
C ARG A 123 5.29 2.50 -21.33
N ALA A 124 6.56 2.16 -21.16
CA ALA A 124 7.43 1.75 -22.26
C ALA A 124 6.95 0.47 -22.97
N GLU A 125 6.23 -0.40 -22.24
CA GLU A 125 5.54 -1.59 -22.78
C GLU A 125 4.16 -1.27 -23.40
N GLY A 126 3.74 -0.01 -23.42
CA GLY A 126 2.47 0.41 -23.99
C GLY A 126 1.26 0.27 -23.05
N ILE A 127 1.47 -0.01 -21.75
CA ILE A 127 0.41 -0.03 -20.74
C ILE A 127 0.24 1.39 -20.18
N PRO A 128 -0.92 2.05 -20.33
CA PRO A 128 -1.14 3.35 -19.73
C PRO A 128 -1.11 3.25 -18.20
N VAL A 129 -0.29 4.08 -17.54
CA VAL A 129 -0.19 4.09 -16.07
C VAL A 129 -0.27 5.52 -15.55
N GLU A 130 -1.09 5.73 -14.52
CA GLU A 130 -1.11 6.94 -13.68
C GLU A 130 -0.67 6.60 -12.25
N THR A 131 -0.11 7.59 -11.55
CA THR A 131 0.31 7.44 -10.16
C THR A 131 -0.31 8.52 -9.30
N VAL A 132 -0.89 8.13 -8.16
CA VAL A 132 -1.37 9.03 -7.11
C VAL A 132 -0.61 8.73 -5.83
N VAL A 133 0.06 9.76 -5.31
CA VAL A 133 0.80 9.68 -4.05
C VAL A 133 -0.10 10.16 -2.91
N VAL A 134 -0.26 9.34 -1.87
CA VAL A 134 -1.01 9.67 -0.66
C VAL A 134 -0.05 10.17 0.41
N ALA A 135 -0.28 11.40 0.88
CA ALA A 135 0.56 12.12 1.84
C ALA A 135 -0.32 12.80 2.92
N ASP A 136 -1.16 12.00 3.56
CA ASP A 136 -2.23 12.43 4.45
C ASP A 136 -1.81 12.67 5.91
N ASP A 137 -0.58 12.31 6.31
CA ASP A 137 -0.14 12.53 7.69
C ASP A 137 0.03 14.02 8.03
N VAL A 138 -0.95 14.57 8.77
CA VAL A 138 -0.98 15.98 9.16
C VAL A 138 -0.17 16.29 10.41
N SER A 139 0.38 15.29 11.11
CA SER A 139 1.29 15.55 12.25
C SER A 139 2.50 16.38 11.82
N LEU A 140 2.93 16.23 10.57
CA LEU A 140 4.07 16.93 9.96
C LEU A 140 3.68 18.26 9.29
N ARG A 141 2.42 18.69 9.38
CA ARG A 141 1.95 19.98 8.83
C ARG A 141 2.70 21.14 9.48
N GLY A 142 3.21 22.06 8.65
CA GLY A 142 4.01 23.21 9.10
C GLY A 142 5.44 22.87 9.52
N ARG A 143 5.82 21.57 9.51
CA ARG A 143 7.19 21.10 9.82
C ARG A 143 7.95 20.69 8.56
N VAL A 144 7.24 20.14 7.58
CA VAL A 144 7.78 19.77 6.27
C VAL A 144 6.79 20.12 5.16
N ASP A 145 7.31 20.23 3.93
CA ASP A 145 6.49 20.36 2.73
C ASP A 145 5.52 19.20 2.59
N ARG A 146 4.35 19.46 2.00
CA ARG A 146 3.34 18.42 1.76
C ARG A 146 3.91 17.19 1.04
N ALA A 147 4.80 17.42 0.06
CA ALA A 147 5.48 16.37 -0.70
C ALA A 147 6.37 15.44 0.14
N ARG A 148 6.65 15.79 1.41
CA ARG A 148 7.44 15.01 2.37
C ARG A 148 6.61 14.43 3.53
N ARG A 149 5.29 14.69 3.57
CA ARG A 149 4.40 14.08 4.59
C ARG A 149 4.21 12.61 4.30
N ARG A 150 4.09 11.78 5.33
CA ARG A 150 3.88 10.33 5.20
C ARG A 150 2.47 10.03 4.66
N GLY A 151 2.33 8.90 3.98
CA GLY A 151 1.03 8.33 3.61
C GLY A 151 0.64 7.23 4.60
N ILE A 152 -0.46 7.38 5.31
CA ILE A 152 -0.88 6.49 6.41
C ILE A 152 -2.30 5.98 6.18
N ALA A 153 -3.12 5.88 7.23
CA ALA A 153 -4.41 5.18 7.20
C ALA A 153 -5.40 5.73 6.17
N GLY A 154 -5.35 7.02 5.83
CA GLY A 154 -6.23 7.62 4.83
C GLY A 154 -6.09 7.00 3.43
N THR A 155 -4.97 6.32 3.15
CA THR A 155 -4.74 5.58 1.91
C THR A 155 -5.87 4.62 1.56
N VAL A 156 -6.50 3.96 2.55
CA VAL A 156 -7.62 3.03 2.29
C VAL A 156 -8.86 3.72 1.70
N LEU A 157 -9.09 4.99 2.04
CA LEU A 157 -10.19 5.78 1.49
C LEU A 157 -9.94 6.09 0.01
N ILE A 158 -8.68 6.34 -0.35
CA ILE A 158 -8.27 6.55 -1.74
C ILE A 158 -8.47 5.27 -2.55
N HIS A 159 -8.10 4.10 -1.99
CA HIS A 159 -8.39 2.80 -2.61
C HIS A 159 -9.87 2.62 -2.91
N LYS A 160 -10.73 2.96 -1.94
CA LYS A 160 -12.18 2.79 -2.08
C LYS A 160 -12.79 3.70 -3.14
N LEU A 161 -12.34 4.95 -3.23
CA LEU A 161 -12.79 5.91 -4.23
C LEU A 161 -12.29 5.54 -5.63
N ALA A 162 -11.00 5.25 -5.76
CA ALA A 162 -10.39 4.81 -7.02
C ALA A 162 -11.03 3.51 -7.52
N GLY A 163 -11.15 2.50 -6.65
CA GLY A 163 -11.74 1.22 -6.99
C GLY A 163 -13.21 1.32 -7.40
N ALA A 164 -14.00 2.17 -6.73
CA ALA A 164 -15.40 2.42 -7.14
C ALA A 164 -15.50 3.15 -8.48
N ALA A 165 -14.62 4.12 -8.74
CA ALA A 165 -14.56 4.84 -10.01
C ALA A 165 -14.15 3.91 -11.16
N ALA A 166 -13.15 3.04 -10.94
CA ALA A 166 -12.73 2.02 -11.89
C ALA A 166 -13.84 1.00 -12.16
N ALA A 167 -14.53 0.50 -11.12
CA ALA A 167 -15.64 -0.44 -11.28
C ALA A 167 -16.83 0.15 -12.06
N ARG A 168 -16.98 1.48 -12.07
CA ARG A 168 -17.95 2.20 -12.91
C ARG A 168 -17.51 2.38 -14.37
N GLY A 169 -16.34 1.87 -14.74
CA GLY A 169 -15.82 1.97 -16.11
C GLY A 169 -15.32 3.37 -16.47
N LEU A 170 -14.98 4.21 -15.49
CA LEU A 170 -14.39 5.52 -15.77
C LEU A 170 -12.99 5.39 -16.37
N SER A 171 -12.60 6.35 -17.20
CA SER A 171 -11.27 6.40 -17.81
C SER A 171 -10.16 6.56 -16.79
N LEU A 172 -8.96 6.09 -17.11
CA LEU A 172 -7.78 6.21 -16.24
C LEU A 172 -7.57 7.63 -15.73
N ALA A 173 -7.66 8.63 -16.62
CA ALA A 173 -7.54 10.04 -16.25
C ALA A 173 -8.60 10.48 -15.22
N ARG A 174 -9.85 10.01 -15.35
CA ARG A 174 -10.91 10.36 -14.40
C ARG A 174 -10.76 9.64 -13.07
N VAL A 175 -10.36 8.37 -13.07
CA VAL A 175 -10.05 7.62 -11.83
C VAL A 175 -8.89 8.30 -11.09
N ALA A 176 -7.82 8.64 -11.80
CA ALA A 176 -6.66 9.34 -11.24
C ALA A 176 -7.03 10.72 -10.68
N ALA A 177 -7.86 11.50 -11.39
CA ALA A 177 -8.34 12.80 -10.91
C ALA A 177 -9.12 12.67 -9.60
N ILE A 178 -10.11 11.76 -9.53
CA ILE A 178 -10.90 11.53 -8.30
C ILE A 178 -9.99 11.15 -7.12
N ALA A 179 -9.04 10.23 -7.35
CA ALA A 179 -8.11 9.79 -6.31
C ALA A 179 -7.17 10.93 -5.86
N ARG A 180 -6.67 11.74 -6.80
CA ARG A 180 -5.78 12.87 -6.54
C ARG A 180 -6.48 13.99 -5.78
N ASP A 181 -7.69 14.36 -6.17
CA ASP A 181 -8.50 15.38 -5.51
C ASP A 181 -8.82 14.96 -4.08
N ALA A 182 -9.28 13.71 -3.88
CA ALA A 182 -9.54 13.19 -2.55
C ALA A 182 -8.28 13.13 -1.67
N ALA A 183 -7.13 12.72 -2.21
CA ALA A 183 -5.86 12.72 -1.48
C ALA A 183 -5.37 14.15 -1.16
N ALA A 184 -5.77 15.15 -1.96
CA ALA A 184 -5.43 16.55 -1.74
C ALA A 184 -6.19 17.19 -0.56
N ASP A 185 -7.34 16.65 -0.16
CA ASP A 185 -8.11 17.18 0.98
C ASP A 185 -8.08 16.26 2.21
N LEU A 186 -7.42 15.11 2.10
CA LEU A 186 -7.32 14.14 3.18
C LEU A 186 -6.26 14.50 4.23
N GLY A 187 -6.61 14.31 5.50
CA GLY A 187 -5.69 14.47 6.63
C GLY A 187 -5.93 13.43 7.72
N THR A 188 -4.83 12.85 8.22
CA THR A 188 -4.81 11.81 9.26
C THR A 188 -3.70 12.11 10.26
N MET A 189 -3.90 11.82 11.54
CA MET A 189 -2.85 11.90 12.56
C MET A 189 -2.96 10.70 13.51
N GLY A 190 -1.81 10.06 13.77
CA GLY A 190 -1.70 8.96 14.72
C GLY A 190 -1.17 9.40 16.09
N VAL A 191 -1.38 8.54 17.08
CA VAL A 191 -0.72 8.57 18.39
C VAL A 191 -0.31 7.14 18.73
N ALA A 192 0.86 6.97 19.33
CA ALA A 192 1.35 5.68 19.79
C ALA A 192 1.50 5.69 21.32
N LEU A 193 1.16 4.55 21.93
CA LEU A 193 1.38 4.28 23.35
C LEU A 193 2.65 3.44 23.57
N ASP A 194 3.16 2.79 22.52
CA ASP A 194 4.44 2.08 22.51
C ASP A 194 4.89 1.82 21.06
N GLY A 195 6.09 1.26 20.88
CA GLY A 195 6.62 0.85 19.59
C GLY A 195 6.20 -0.56 19.15
N CYS A 196 6.21 -0.80 17.84
CA CYS A 196 6.03 -2.15 17.29
C CYS A 196 7.33 -2.95 17.32
N THR A 197 7.24 -4.29 17.41
CA THR A 197 8.42 -5.17 17.42
C THR A 197 8.45 -6.04 16.17
N LEU A 198 9.50 -5.91 15.36
CA LEU A 198 9.67 -6.67 14.11
C LEU A 198 9.77 -8.20 14.37
N PRO A 199 9.29 -9.05 13.45
CA PRO A 199 9.56 -10.48 13.48
C PRO A 199 11.07 -10.75 13.59
N GLY A 200 11.47 -11.68 14.46
CA GLY A 200 12.88 -11.96 14.73
C GLY A 200 13.61 -10.99 15.67
N ALA A 201 13.05 -9.80 15.95
CA ALA A 201 13.63 -8.87 16.93
C ALA A 201 13.15 -9.17 18.37
N ASP A 202 14.06 -9.05 19.35
CA ASP A 202 13.73 -9.29 20.77
C ASP A 202 12.97 -8.12 21.41
N ARG A 203 13.21 -6.89 20.94
CA ARG A 203 12.63 -5.65 21.48
C ARG A 203 12.26 -4.70 20.34
N SER A 204 11.34 -3.77 20.61
CA SER A 204 11.04 -2.70 19.68
C SER A 204 12.28 -1.79 19.50
N GLY A 205 12.42 -1.22 18.30
CA GLY A 205 13.40 -0.16 18.04
C GLY A 205 13.01 1.19 18.65
N PHE A 206 11.81 1.28 19.22
CA PHE A 206 11.25 2.48 19.85
C PHE A 206 10.54 2.07 21.14
N SER A 207 10.77 2.78 22.24
CA SER A 207 10.05 2.56 23.50
C SER A 207 9.64 3.88 24.13
N LEU A 208 8.53 3.82 24.88
CA LEU A 208 8.01 4.89 25.72
C LEU A 208 7.96 4.41 27.18
N ALA A 209 8.00 5.34 28.13
CA ALA A 209 7.66 5.00 29.50
C ALA A 209 6.15 4.68 29.63
N ASP A 210 5.74 3.97 30.68
CA ASP A 210 4.35 3.53 30.88
C ASP A 210 3.30 4.65 30.89
N HIS A 211 3.72 5.89 31.11
CA HIS A 211 2.88 7.09 31.16
C HIS A 211 3.11 8.02 29.96
N GLU A 212 3.98 7.65 29.02
CA GLU A 212 4.28 8.47 27.85
C GLU A 212 3.48 8.04 26.62
N ILE A 213 3.17 9.02 25.77
CA ILE A 213 2.62 8.85 24.43
C ILE A 213 3.52 9.56 23.40
N GLU A 214 3.50 9.09 22.15
CA GLU A 214 4.14 9.77 21.03
C GLU A 214 3.08 10.22 20.01
N LEU A 215 2.95 11.54 19.86
CA LEU A 215 2.09 12.15 18.87
C LEU A 215 2.74 12.09 17.49
N GLY A 216 2.01 11.57 16.50
CA GLY A 216 2.47 11.51 15.11
C GLY A 216 3.55 10.48 14.85
N LEU A 217 3.65 9.39 15.64
CA LEU A 217 4.53 8.28 15.29
C LEU A 217 4.16 7.74 13.90
N GLY A 218 5.16 7.47 13.06
CA GLY A 218 4.96 6.89 11.74
C GLY A 218 4.63 5.40 11.82
N ILE A 219 4.01 4.87 10.76
CA ILE A 219 3.55 3.47 10.73
C ILE A 219 4.71 2.46 10.74
N HIS A 220 5.93 2.86 10.40
CA HIS A 220 7.13 2.01 10.48
C HIS A 220 7.95 2.27 11.75
N GLY A 221 7.40 3.01 12.72
CA GLY A 221 8.11 3.43 13.93
C GLY A 221 8.98 4.67 13.73
N GLU A 222 8.82 5.43 12.64
CA GLU A 222 9.51 6.70 12.47
C GLU A 222 9.10 7.67 13.57
N LYS A 223 10.07 8.39 14.14
CA LYS A 223 9.85 9.35 15.23
C LYS A 223 8.66 10.27 14.94
N GLY A 224 7.86 10.52 15.96
CA GLY A 224 6.77 11.46 15.91
C GLY A 224 7.23 12.90 16.06
N VAL A 225 6.29 13.77 16.37
CA VAL A 225 6.52 15.21 16.50
C VAL A 225 6.67 15.67 17.94
N GLU A 226 6.17 14.89 18.90
CA GLU A 226 6.18 15.22 20.31
C GLU A 226 5.94 13.99 21.18
N ARG A 227 6.70 13.88 22.29
CA ARG A 227 6.41 12.97 23.40
C ARG A 227 5.72 13.74 24.52
N ARG A 228 4.70 13.14 25.11
CA ARG A 228 3.97 13.72 26.25
C ARG A 228 3.74 12.67 27.33
N ALA A 229 3.71 13.12 28.58
CA ALA A 229 3.31 12.37 29.77
C ALA A 229 1.88 12.78 30.19
#